data_AF-A0A2V7ACX4-F1
#
_entry.id   AF-A0A2V7ACX4-F1
#
_cell.length_a   1.000
_cell.length_b   1.000
_cell.length_c   1.000
_cell.angle_alpha   90.00
_cell.angle_beta   90.00
_cell.angle_gamma   90.00
#
_symmetry.space_group_name_H-M   'P 1'
#
loop_
_entity.id
_entity.type
_entity.pdbx_description
1 polymer ?
#
loop_
_entity_poly.entity_id
_entity_poly.type
_entity_poly.pdbx_seq_one_letter_code
_entity_poly.pdbx_strand_id
1 'polypeptide(L)'
;MKIDIDKLTEAELIDLNNRVVERLRFLNQMRAHGEMLQFKIGDRVSFQPEGHPVVVGMLTRYNRKTVTVVTDIGQRWNVVPRLLRQADGSNAAEGLAPNVIQLRKK
;
A
#
# COMPACT_ATOMS: atom_id res chain seq x y z
N MET A 1 -14.77 19.02 22.38
CA MET A 1 -16.05 18.54 22.96
C MET A 1 -15.71 17.45 23.96
N LYS A 2 -16.25 17.52 25.18
CA LYS A 2 -16.00 16.53 26.24
C LYS A 2 -17.24 15.62 26.31
N ILE A 3 -17.06 14.31 26.17
CA ILE A 3 -18.13 13.33 26.40
C ILE A 3 -18.07 12.97 27.88
N ASP A 4 -19.17 13.21 28.60
CA ASP A 4 -19.29 12.93 30.02
C ASP A 4 -19.83 11.50 30.20
N ILE A 5 -18.92 10.55 30.41
CA ILE A 5 -19.23 9.11 30.46
C ILE A 5 -19.80 8.67 31.82
N ASP A 6 -19.61 9.47 32.87
CA ASP A 6 -20.00 9.12 34.24
C ASP A 6 -21.53 9.13 34.43
N LYS A 7 -22.26 9.68 33.46
CA LYS A 7 -23.72 9.73 33.44
C LYS A 7 -24.36 8.57 32.66
N LEU A 8 -23.55 7.73 32.03
CA LEU A 8 -24.02 6.63 31.21
C LEU A 8 -24.16 5.35 32.04
N THR A 9 -25.26 4.64 31.82
CA THR A 9 -25.41 3.27 32.31
C THR A 9 -24.44 2.32 31.60
N GLU A 10 -24.23 1.13 32.14
CA GLU A 10 -23.36 0.12 31.51
C GLU A 10 -23.80 -0.22 30.07
N ALA A 11 -25.11 -0.36 29.83
CA ALA A 11 -25.64 -0.62 28.51
C ALA A 11 -25.35 0.51 27.52
N GLU A 12 -25.46 1.77 27.95
CA GLU A 12 -25.14 2.94 27.13
C GLU A 12 -23.64 3.06 26.88
N LEU A 13 -22.80 2.68 27.86
CA LEU A 13 -21.34 2.62 27.67
C LEU A 13 -20.95 1.56 26.64
N ILE A 14 -21.61 0.39 26.67
CA ILE A 14 -21.39 -0.67 25.68
C ILE A 14 -21.81 -0.20 24.28
N ASP A 15 -22.98 0.42 24.15
CA ASP A 15 -23.44 0.98 22.86
C ASP A 15 -22.48 2.04 22.34
N LEU A 16 -22.08 2.98 23.20
CA LEU A 16 -21.12 4.02 22.85
C LEU A 16 -19.80 3.42 22.38
N ASN A 17 -19.27 2.42 23.09
CA ASN A 17 -18.04 1.73 22.73
C ASN A 17 -18.16 1.07 21.35
N ASN A 18 -19.25 0.34 21.10
CA ASN A 18 -19.47 -0.33 19.80
C ASN A 18 -19.46 0.68 18.65
N ARG A 19 -20.14 1.81 18.81
CA ARG A 19 -20.19 2.90 17.81
C ARG A 19 -18.84 3.56 17.61
N VAL A 20 -18.08 3.80 18.68
CA VAL A 20 -16.72 4.34 18.60
C VAL A 20 -15.80 3.39 17.84
N VAL A 21 -15.82 2.10 18.19
CA VAL A 21 -15.02 1.07 17.51
C VAL A 21 -15.38 0.99 16.03
N GLU A 22 -16.67 1.00 15.68
CA GLU A 22 -17.12 0.99 14.30
C GLU A 22 -16.66 2.24 13.54
N ARG A 23 -16.82 3.42 14.14
CA ARG A 23 -16.37 4.68 13.54
C ARG A 23 -14.86 4.69 13.30
N LEU A 24 -14.07 4.21 14.24
CA LEU A 24 -12.61 4.10 14.10
C LEU A 24 -12.22 3.11 13.00
N ARG A 25 -12.91 1.96 12.90
CA ARG A 25 -12.71 1.00 11.81
C ARG A 25 -13.00 1.63 10.45
N PHE A 26 -14.06 2.42 10.34
CA PHE A 26 -14.40 3.12 9.11
C PHE A 26 -13.35 4.17 8.74
N LEU A 27 -12.91 5.01 9.68
CA LEU A 27 -11.86 5.99 9.46
C LEU A 27 -10.53 5.35 9.03
N ASN A 28 -10.18 4.20 9.61
CA ASN A 28 -9.00 3.44 9.20
C ASN A 28 -9.14 2.89 7.77
N GLN A 29 -10.33 2.41 7.38
CA GLN A 29 -10.59 2.00 6.00
C GLN A 29 -10.47 3.18 5.02
N MET A 30 -11.00 4.35 5.39
CA MET A 30 -10.86 5.56 4.57
C MET A 30 -9.41 6.02 4.41
N ARG A 31 -8.60 5.98 5.47
CA ARG A 31 -7.16 6.29 5.38
C ARG A 31 -6.43 5.33 4.46
N ALA A 32 -6.66 4.02 4.60
CA ALA A 32 -6.10 3.02 3.70
C ALA A 32 -6.54 3.25 2.25
N HIS A 33 -7.79 3.67 2.01
CA HIS A 33 -8.28 4.02 0.69
C HIS A 33 -7.62 5.30 0.14
N GLY A 34 -7.37 6.30 0.98
CA GLY A 34 -6.60 7.49 0.61
C GLY A 34 -5.17 7.17 0.19
N GLU A 35 -4.51 6.23 0.89
CA GLU A 35 -3.18 5.72 0.50
C GLU A 35 -3.25 4.95 -0.83
N MET A 36 -4.33 4.20 -1.10
CA MET A 36 -4.54 3.55 -2.40
C MET A 36 -4.67 4.57 -3.54
N LEU A 37 -5.32 5.71 -3.32
CA LEU A 37 -5.51 6.74 -4.34
C LEU A 37 -4.19 7.43 -4.77
N GLN A 38 -3.13 7.31 -3.97
CA GLN A 38 -1.80 7.81 -4.35
C GLN A 38 -1.14 7.00 -5.47
N PHE A 39 -1.59 5.76 -5.69
CA PHE A 39 -1.08 4.87 -6.73
C PHE A 39 -2.20 4.48 -7.69
N LYS A 40 -1.94 4.54 -9.00
CA LYS A 40 -2.87 4.16 -10.07
C LYS A 40 -2.59 2.74 -10.54
N ILE A 41 -3.62 2.05 -11.05
CA ILE A 41 -3.40 0.84 -11.83
C ILE A 41 -2.53 1.18 -13.03
N GLY A 42 -1.47 0.40 -13.25
CA GLY A 42 -0.42 0.66 -14.23
C GLY A 42 0.84 1.30 -13.62
N ASP A 43 0.77 1.87 -12.41
CA ASP A 43 1.94 2.47 -11.77
C ASP A 43 3.00 1.42 -11.45
N ARG A 44 4.26 1.82 -11.66
CA ARG A 44 5.42 1.07 -11.24
C ARG A 44 5.71 1.38 -9.77
N VAL A 45 5.66 0.35 -8.93
CA VAL A 45 5.81 0.49 -7.48
C VAL A 45 6.87 -0.47 -6.96
N SER A 46 7.48 -0.10 -5.85
CA SER A 46 8.43 -0.93 -5.11
C SER A 46 7.97 -1.16 -3.67
N PHE A 47 8.34 -2.30 -3.10
CA PHE A 47 8.15 -2.62 -1.69
C PHE A 47 9.21 -3.63 -1.25
N GLN A 48 9.46 -3.73 0.05
CA GLN A 48 10.41 -4.69 0.61
C GLN A 48 9.66 -5.66 1.55
N PRO A 49 9.45 -6.91 1.13
CA PRO A 49 8.98 -7.95 2.04
C PRO A 49 10.03 -8.25 3.11
N GLU A 50 9.59 -8.68 4.29
CA GLU A 50 10.49 -9.07 5.37
C GLU A 50 11.37 -10.25 4.94
N GLY A 51 12.69 -10.14 5.15
CA GLY A 51 13.64 -11.18 4.75
C GLY A 51 13.91 -11.30 3.24
N HIS A 52 13.34 -10.41 2.42
CA HIS A 52 13.53 -10.42 0.96
C HIS A 52 14.14 -9.11 0.44
N PRO A 53 14.83 -9.16 -0.71
CA PRO A 53 15.21 -7.95 -1.44
C PRO A 53 13.99 -7.10 -1.83
N VAL A 54 14.24 -5.83 -2.17
CA VAL A 54 13.21 -4.95 -2.72
C VAL A 54 12.62 -5.59 -3.98
N VAL A 55 11.30 -5.65 -4.02
CA VAL A 55 10.52 -6.14 -5.14
C VAL A 55 9.94 -4.95 -5.88
N VAL A 56 10.09 -4.96 -7.21
CA VAL A 56 9.53 -3.95 -8.10
C VAL A 56 8.52 -4.63 -9.02
N GLY A 57 7.38 -3.97 -9.25
CA GLY A 57 6.35 -4.47 -10.15
C GLY A 57 5.31 -3.42 -10.48
N MET A 58 4.31 -3.85 -11.25
CA MET A 58 3.19 -3.02 -11.66
C MET A 58 1.98 -3.26 -10.76
N LEU A 59 1.34 -2.18 -10.31
CA LEU A 59 0.04 -2.25 -9.64
C LEU A 59 -1.02 -2.63 -10.68
N THR A 60 -1.71 -3.75 -10.49
CA THR A 60 -2.68 -4.28 -11.46
C THR A 60 -4.13 -4.28 -10.96
N ARG A 61 -4.34 -4.23 -9.65
CA ARG A 61 -5.68 -4.33 -9.05
C ARG A 61 -5.74 -3.67 -7.68
N TYR A 62 -6.84 -2.99 -7.42
CA TYR A 62 -7.27 -2.60 -6.08
C TYR A 62 -8.10 -3.70 -5.42
N ASN A 63 -7.73 -4.10 -4.21
CA ASN A 63 -8.54 -4.98 -3.35
C ASN A 63 -9.11 -4.18 -2.19
N ARG A 64 -9.94 -4.81 -1.34
CA ARG A 64 -10.58 -4.11 -0.21
C ARG A 64 -9.59 -3.49 0.80
N LYS A 65 -8.41 -4.08 0.99
CA LYS A 65 -7.39 -3.65 1.98
C LYS A 65 -5.96 -3.62 1.46
N THR A 66 -5.76 -4.09 0.23
CA THR A 66 -4.44 -4.29 -0.38
C THR A 66 -4.51 -3.90 -1.84
N VAL A 67 -3.36 -3.87 -2.51
CA VAL A 67 -3.30 -3.87 -3.96
C VAL A 67 -2.53 -5.10 -4.44
N THR A 68 -2.81 -5.51 -5.67
CA THR A 68 -2.05 -6.59 -6.31
C THR A 68 -0.94 -5.98 -7.17
N VAL A 69 0.30 -6.33 -6.86
CA VAL A 69 1.49 -5.97 -7.63
C VAL A 69 1.95 -7.21 -8.40
N VAL A 70 2.23 -7.04 -9.69
CA VAL A 70 2.77 -8.09 -10.56
C VAL A 70 4.17 -7.70 -11.00
N THR A 71 5.14 -8.54 -10.69
CA THR A 71 6.56 -8.36 -11.10
C THR A 71 6.75 -8.68 -12.58
N ASP A 72 7.89 -8.31 -13.17
CA ASP A 72 8.19 -8.60 -14.58
C ASP A 72 8.27 -10.10 -14.89
N ILE A 73 8.62 -10.91 -13.88
CA ILE A 73 8.66 -12.37 -13.98
C ILE A 73 7.27 -13.01 -13.72
N GLY A 74 6.21 -12.20 -13.62
CA GLY A 74 4.83 -12.66 -13.49
C GLY A 74 4.39 -13.06 -12.06
N GLN A 75 5.26 -12.97 -11.06
CA GLN A 75 4.88 -13.21 -9.66
C GLN A 75 3.89 -12.15 -9.18
N ARG A 76 2.89 -12.59 -8.40
CA ARG A 76 1.82 -11.74 -7.87
C ARG A 76 1.93 -11.59 -6.36
N TRP A 77 1.81 -10.36 -5.89
CA TRP A 77 1.90 -10.00 -4.48
C TRP A 77 0.70 -9.17 -4.06
N ASN A 78 0.13 -9.47 -2.89
CA ASN A 78 -0.85 -8.62 -2.24
C ASN A 78 -0.15 -7.77 -1.20
N VAL A 79 -0.10 -6.46 -1.42
CA VAL A 79 0.68 -5.53 -0.60
C VAL A 79 -0.25 -4.47 -0.03
N VAL A 80 -0.06 -4.11 1.24
CA VAL A 80 -0.78 -2.97 1.82
C VAL A 80 -0.20 -1.66 1.26
N PRO A 81 -1.04 -0.69 0.86
CA PRO A 81 -0.59 0.53 0.18
C PRO A 81 0.53 1.29 0.92
N ARG A 82 0.47 1.35 2.25
CA ARG A 82 1.49 2.00 3.10
C ARG A 82 2.92 1.44 2.94
N LEU A 83 3.07 0.21 2.43
CA LEU A 83 4.37 -0.40 2.19
C LEU A 83 4.89 -0.12 0.77
N LEU A 84 4.06 0.44 -0.10
CA LEU A 84 4.45 0.80 -1.46
C LEU A 84 5.17 2.14 -1.50
N ARG A 85 6.11 2.23 -2.43
CA ARG A 85 6.76 3.47 -2.85
C ARG A 85 6.66 3.56 -4.38
N GLN A 86 6.62 4.77 -4.94
CA GLN A 86 6.80 4.91 -6.37
C GLN A 86 8.19 4.37 -6.73
N ALA A 87 8.25 3.53 -7.76
CA ALA A 87 9.54 3.16 -8.31
C ALA A 87 10.00 4.33 -9.18
N ASP A 88 11.05 5.03 -8.76
CA ASP A 88 11.68 6.03 -9.63
C ASP A 88 12.09 5.34 -10.94
N GLY A 89 11.71 5.95 -12.07
CA GLY A 89 12.07 5.47 -13.41
C GLY A 89 13.58 5.42 -13.68
N SER A 90 14.40 5.75 -12.69
CA SER A 90 15.85 5.96 -12.78
C SER A 90 16.68 4.83 -12.14
N ASN A 91 16.12 3.97 -11.29
CA ASN A 91 16.94 3.02 -10.50
C ASN A 91 16.56 1.54 -10.64
N ALA A 92 15.74 1.18 -11.63
CA ALA A 92 15.39 -0.22 -11.91
C ALA A 92 16.38 -0.95 -12.85
N ALA A 93 17.59 -0.41 -13.05
CA ALA A 93 18.55 -0.90 -14.04
C ALA A 93 19.92 -1.37 -13.48
N GLU A 94 20.05 -1.66 -12.19
CA GLU A 94 21.29 -2.26 -11.65
C GLU A 94 21.21 -3.78 -11.38
N GLY A 95 20.10 -4.43 -11.72
CA GLY A 95 19.89 -5.86 -11.45
C GLY A 95 20.12 -6.83 -12.64
N LEU A 96 20.19 -6.35 -13.87
CA LEU A 96 20.45 -7.20 -15.05
C LEU A 96 21.33 -6.47 -16.05
N ALA A 97 22.64 -6.73 -15.98
CA ALA A 97 23.54 -6.41 -17.08
C ALA A 97 23.51 -7.56 -18.11
N PRO A 98 23.04 -7.33 -19.35
CA PRO A 98 23.61 -7.96 -20.51
C PRO A 98 24.58 -6.98 -21.17
N ASN A 99 25.77 -7.46 -21.50
CA ASN A 99 26.82 -6.77 -22.26
C ASN A 99 26.28 -5.93 -23.44
N VAL A 100 26.29 -4.60 -23.32
CA VAL A 100 26.11 -3.70 -24.47
C VAL A 100 27.29 -2.73 -24.54
N ILE A 101 28.18 -2.96 -25.51
CA ILE A 101 29.25 -2.03 -25.87
C ILE A 101 28.66 -0.99 -26.83
N GLN A 102 28.61 0.29 -26.44
CA GLN A 102 28.23 1.37 -27.34
C GLN A 102 29.43 1.87 -28.15
N LEU A 103 29.38 1.68 -29.47
CA LEU A 103 30.37 2.20 -30.41
C LEU A 103 30.03 3.67 -30.75
N ARG A 104 30.98 4.59 -30.53
CA ARG A 104 30.84 6.00 -30.93
C ARG A 104 30.90 6.12 -32.46
N LYS A 105 29.90 6.75 -33.08
CA LYS A 105 29.98 7.18 -34.49
C LYS A 105 30.78 8.50 -34.59
N LYS A 106 31.64 8.55 -35.61
CA LYS A 106 32.43 9.71 -36.04
C LYS A 106 31.54 10.78 -36.67
#